data_AF-A0A8J6IU06-F1
#
_entry.id   AF-A0A8J6IU06-F1
#
_cell.length_a   1.000
_cell.length_b   1.000
_cell.length_c   1.000
_cell.angle_alpha   90.00
_cell.angle_beta   90.00
_cell.angle_gamma   90.00
#
_symmetry.space_group_name_H-M   'P 1'
#
loop_
_entity.id
_entity.type
_entity.pdbx_description
1 polymer ?
#
loop_
_entity_poly.entity_id
_entity_poly.type
_entity_poly.pdbx_seq_one_letter_code
_entity_poly.pdbx_strand_id
1 'polypeptide(L)'
;MVGFRHLLYMIGITLVIPTWCMAQDVYLNGKKVKDLAAAMKSAKDFSVIRLSEGLFEQTGVLKANNVLITGEPNKTAIANKTSWGKGALVIVGNNTSINNIECFGISVASKNGACVRLDGKNLELNNVYFHDAEQGLLTGQAPGFVSINNSKFERLGKAGQAHGIYVGGGELLINNSQFLSSKDEGHEIKSRAQTTTILNSTIANLTGKDSRLIDVSNGGVLEIKDSVLQQSNATSNSDVIGFGLEGLSATKNKISLIGNIFLLDREHGSVPLHIAANDVPTIIEQNIFVGKVNASQISENFYFNDREAANLPPYPALPSLK
;
A
#
# COMPACT_ATOMS: atom_id res chain seq x y z
N MET A 1 6.25 -1.59 -65.11
CA MET A 1 7.21 -0.94 -64.18
C MET A 1 6.39 0.05 -63.39
N VAL A 2 6.12 -0.08 -62.09
CA VAL A 2 7.03 -0.27 -60.95
C VAL A 2 6.27 -1.04 -59.86
N GLY A 3 6.87 -2.09 -59.31
CA GLY A 3 6.30 -2.89 -58.22
C GLY A 3 6.69 -2.32 -56.86
N PHE A 4 5.70 -2.06 -56.00
CA PHE A 4 5.93 -1.72 -54.59
C PHE A 4 6.05 -3.00 -53.77
N ARG A 5 7.26 -3.30 -53.30
CA ARG A 5 7.49 -4.31 -52.25
C ARG A 5 7.29 -3.64 -50.89
N HIS A 6 6.26 -4.05 -50.15
CA HIS A 6 6.14 -3.71 -48.74
C HIS A 6 7.07 -4.60 -47.91
N LEU A 7 8.07 -3.97 -47.29
CA LEU A 7 8.97 -4.63 -46.34
C LEU A 7 8.32 -4.53 -44.95
N LEU A 8 7.78 -5.65 -44.46
CA LEU A 8 7.27 -5.75 -43.08
C LEU A 8 8.48 -5.77 -42.13
N TYR A 9 8.69 -4.68 -41.38
CA TYR A 9 9.59 -4.69 -40.23
C TYR A 9 8.88 -5.37 -39.06
N MET A 10 9.20 -6.65 -38.80
CA MET A 10 8.85 -7.27 -37.52
C MET A 10 9.76 -6.68 -36.44
N ILE A 11 9.21 -5.79 -35.62
CA ILE A 11 9.82 -5.36 -34.36
C ILE A 11 9.67 -6.54 -33.40
N GLY A 12 10.73 -7.35 -33.28
CA GLY A 12 10.83 -8.37 -32.25
C GLY A 12 10.92 -7.70 -30.89
N ILE A 13 9.85 -7.76 -30.10
CA ILE A 13 9.87 -7.42 -28.69
C ILE A 13 10.60 -8.56 -27.98
N THR A 14 11.89 -8.36 -27.69
CA THR A 14 12.66 -9.29 -26.87
C THR A 14 12.15 -9.17 -25.43
N LEU A 15 11.32 -10.11 -25.01
CA LEU A 15 10.92 -10.25 -23.60
C LEU A 15 12.17 -10.64 -22.81
N VAL A 16 12.79 -9.68 -22.13
CA VAL A 16 13.87 -9.96 -21.18
C VAL A 16 13.22 -10.55 -19.94
N ILE A 17 13.06 -11.87 -19.92
CA ILE A 17 12.72 -12.60 -18.70
C ILE A 17 13.97 -12.54 -17.82
N PRO A 18 13.95 -11.93 -16.63
CA PRO A 18 15.08 -12.01 -15.73
C PRO A 18 15.30 -13.49 -15.42
N THR A 19 16.42 -14.04 -15.88
CA THR A 19 16.83 -15.39 -15.51
C THR A 19 17.30 -15.34 -14.08
N TRP A 20 16.40 -15.62 -13.13
CA TRP A 20 16.72 -15.84 -11.72
C TRP A 20 17.51 -17.15 -11.59
N CYS A 21 18.77 -17.15 -12.02
CA CYS A 21 19.67 -18.30 -11.98
C CYS A 21 20.62 -18.23 -10.77
N MET A 22 20.12 -17.73 -9.63
CA MET A 22 20.89 -17.59 -8.40
C MET A 22 20.34 -18.51 -7.32
N ALA A 23 21.23 -19.03 -6.47
CA ALA A 23 20.86 -19.88 -5.35
C ALA A 23 19.95 -19.10 -4.38
N GLN A 24 18.76 -19.64 -4.10
CA GLN A 24 17.76 -19.08 -3.19
C GLN A 24 18.07 -19.50 -1.75
N ASP A 25 19.15 -18.96 -1.22
CA ASP A 25 19.66 -19.33 0.09
C ASP A 25 18.91 -18.58 1.19
N VAL A 26 18.49 -19.34 2.21
CA VAL A 26 17.87 -18.82 3.42
C VAL A 26 18.82 -19.02 4.58
N TYR A 27 19.05 -17.97 5.36
CA TYR A 27 19.91 -18.01 6.54
C TYR A 27 19.09 -17.69 7.79
N LEU A 28 19.26 -18.51 8.83
CA LEU A 28 18.77 -18.22 10.18
C LEU A 28 19.99 -17.97 11.07
N ASN A 29 20.12 -16.76 11.60
CA ASN A 29 21.24 -16.34 12.46
C ASN A 29 22.61 -16.64 11.81
N GLY A 30 22.74 -16.33 10.52
CA GLY A 30 23.97 -16.53 9.73
C GLY A 30 24.22 -17.96 9.26
N LYS A 31 23.40 -18.95 9.68
CA LYS A 31 23.52 -20.34 9.24
C LYS A 31 22.52 -20.63 8.14
N LYS A 32 23.00 -21.15 7.01
CA LYS A 32 22.13 -21.59 5.92
C LYS A 32 21.18 -22.68 6.41
N VAL A 33 19.90 -22.54 6.12
CA VAL A 33 18.84 -23.50 6.41
C VAL A 33 18.15 -23.92 5.12
N LYS A 34 17.29 -24.93 5.20
CA LYS A 34 16.66 -25.57 4.04
C LYS A 34 15.82 -24.60 3.20
N ASP A 35 14.94 -23.85 3.85
CA ASP A 35 13.94 -23.00 3.22
C ASP A 35 13.39 -21.97 4.24
N LEU A 36 12.59 -21.02 3.77
CA LEU A 36 11.96 -19.97 4.56
C LEU A 36 11.02 -20.54 5.63
N ALA A 37 10.29 -21.61 5.31
CA ALA A 37 9.40 -22.28 6.26
C ALA A 37 10.20 -22.84 7.45
N ALA A 38 11.32 -23.51 7.19
CA ALA A 38 12.22 -24.04 8.21
C ALA A 38 12.89 -22.92 9.03
N ALA A 39 13.25 -21.80 8.39
CA ALA A 39 13.79 -20.63 9.08
C ALA A 39 12.77 -20.04 10.07
N MET A 40 11.56 -19.71 9.60
CA MET A 40 10.51 -19.10 10.42
C MET A 40 10.00 -20.04 11.52
N LYS A 41 9.93 -21.35 11.25
CA LYS A 41 9.57 -22.37 12.26
C LYS A 41 10.63 -22.51 13.35
N SER A 42 11.92 -22.43 12.99
CA SER A 42 13.03 -22.65 13.92
C SER A 42 13.47 -21.38 14.64
N ALA A 43 13.09 -20.21 14.12
CA ALA A 43 13.39 -18.92 14.72
C ALA A 43 13.00 -18.87 16.21
N LYS A 44 13.88 -18.26 16.99
CA LYS A 44 13.66 -17.88 18.39
C LYS A 44 13.59 -16.36 18.49
N ASP A 45 13.20 -15.86 19.66
CA ASP A 45 13.17 -14.43 19.88
C ASP A 45 14.54 -13.81 19.53
N PHE A 46 14.53 -12.63 18.90
CA PHE A 46 15.74 -11.93 18.43
C PHE A 46 16.48 -12.61 17.25
N SER A 47 15.85 -13.57 16.57
CA SER A 47 16.45 -14.16 15.37
C SER A 47 16.49 -13.20 14.18
N VAL A 48 17.46 -13.42 13.30
CA VAL A 48 17.57 -12.78 12.00
C VAL A 48 17.41 -13.83 10.91
N ILE A 49 16.44 -13.61 10.03
CA ILE A 49 16.22 -14.40 8.82
C ILE A 49 16.69 -13.55 7.63
N ARG A 50 17.71 -14.04 6.91
CA ARG A 50 18.25 -13.40 5.71
C ARG A 50 17.90 -14.23 4.49
N LEU A 51 17.37 -13.58 3.46
CA LEU A 51 17.14 -14.16 2.14
C LEU A 51 18.19 -13.60 1.18
N SER A 52 18.84 -14.48 0.42
CA SER A 52 19.72 -14.05 -0.67
C SER A 52 18.94 -13.42 -1.81
N GLU A 53 19.65 -12.89 -2.80
CA GLU A 53 19.11 -12.60 -4.11
C GLU A 53 18.38 -13.83 -4.68
N GLY A 54 17.15 -13.65 -5.15
CA GLY A 54 16.33 -14.76 -5.66
C GLY A 54 14.82 -14.53 -5.64
N LEU A 55 14.11 -15.34 -6.42
CA LEU A 55 12.66 -15.48 -6.39
C LEU A 55 12.29 -16.68 -5.52
N PHE A 56 11.78 -16.43 -4.32
CA PHE A 56 11.37 -17.44 -3.36
C PHE A 56 9.88 -17.75 -3.55
N GLU A 57 9.59 -18.84 -4.26
CA GLU A 57 8.24 -19.45 -4.22
C GLU A 57 8.06 -20.24 -2.92
N GLN A 58 8.18 -19.55 -1.79
CA GLN A 58 8.21 -20.09 -0.45
C GLN A 58 7.32 -19.24 0.47
N THR A 59 6.97 -19.81 1.62
CA THR A 59 6.09 -19.18 2.59
C THR A 59 6.48 -19.67 3.98
N GLY A 60 6.05 -19.00 5.04
CA GLY A 60 6.23 -19.51 6.38
C GLY A 60 5.38 -18.81 7.43
N VAL A 61 5.45 -19.39 8.63
CA VAL A 61 4.76 -18.91 9.82
C VAL A 61 5.79 -18.61 10.89
N LEU A 62 5.84 -17.36 11.35
CA LEU A 62 6.77 -16.89 12.36
C LEU A 62 6.05 -16.75 13.70
N LYS A 63 6.48 -17.53 14.69
CA LYS A 63 5.94 -17.47 16.07
C LYS A 63 6.83 -16.70 17.04
N ALA A 64 8.12 -16.56 16.73
CA ALA A 64 9.08 -15.86 17.59
C ALA A 64 8.90 -14.34 17.54
N ASN A 65 9.28 -13.66 18.61
CA ASN A 65 9.20 -12.21 18.74
C ASN A 65 10.53 -11.52 18.38
N ASN A 66 10.50 -10.21 18.13
CA ASN A 66 11.70 -9.40 17.92
C ASN A 66 12.56 -9.91 16.75
N VAL A 67 11.93 -10.40 15.68
CA VAL A 67 12.64 -11.02 14.56
C VAL A 67 12.79 -10.03 13.41
N LEU A 68 13.98 -10.00 12.82
CA LEU A 68 14.22 -9.32 11.55
C LEU A 68 14.15 -10.33 10.40
N ILE A 69 13.33 -10.06 9.39
CA ILE A 69 13.34 -10.75 8.11
C ILE A 69 13.85 -9.74 7.07
N THR A 70 14.91 -10.07 6.35
CA THR A 70 15.49 -9.13 5.38
C THR A 70 15.99 -9.82 4.12
N GLY A 71 15.72 -9.20 2.97
CA GLY A 71 16.29 -9.57 1.68
C GLY A 71 17.50 -8.72 1.29
N GLU A 72 18.14 -9.10 0.19
CA GLU A 72 19.02 -8.20 -0.56
C GLU A 72 18.17 -7.12 -1.28
N PRO A 73 18.44 -5.82 -1.07
CA PRO A 73 17.68 -4.72 -1.66
C PRO A 73 17.50 -4.84 -3.17
N ASN A 74 16.26 -4.69 -3.65
CA ASN A 74 15.87 -4.77 -5.07
C ASN A 74 16.21 -6.10 -5.78
N LYS A 75 16.49 -7.16 -5.00
CA LYS A 75 17.01 -8.44 -5.51
C LYS A 75 16.32 -9.66 -4.91
N THR A 76 15.39 -9.47 -3.98
CA THR A 76 14.74 -10.56 -3.24
C THR A 76 13.23 -10.44 -3.39
N ALA A 77 12.61 -11.47 -3.97
CA ALA A 77 11.16 -11.54 -4.13
C ALA A 77 10.57 -12.79 -3.48
N ILE A 78 9.40 -12.69 -2.86
CA ILE A 78 8.60 -13.83 -2.37
C ILE A 78 7.30 -13.89 -3.16
N ALA A 79 6.96 -15.05 -3.74
CA ALA A 79 5.81 -15.12 -4.64
C ALA A 79 4.96 -16.39 -4.51
N ASN A 80 3.70 -16.27 -4.95
CA ASN A 80 2.77 -17.35 -5.33
C ASN A 80 2.36 -18.38 -4.25
N LYS A 81 3.06 -18.47 -3.12
CA LYS A 81 2.80 -19.45 -2.05
C LYS A 81 2.22 -18.79 -0.81
N THR A 82 1.35 -19.53 -0.14
CA THR A 82 0.71 -19.06 1.09
C THR A 82 0.75 -20.12 2.18
N SER A 83 0.80 -19.66 3.43
CA SER A 83 0.67 -20.46 4.64
C SER A 83 -0.69 -20.23 5.26
N TRP A 84 -1.28 -21.31 5.80
CA TRP A 84 -2.55 -21.29 6.54
C TRP A 84 -3.75 -20.71 5.78
N GLY A 85 -3.70 -20.70 4.44
CA GLY A 85 -4.71 -20.03 3.62
C GLY A 85 -4.82 -18.53 3.89
N LYS A 86 -3.73 -17.90 4.38
CA LYS A 86 -3.69 -16.50 4.82
C LYS A 86 -2.76 -15.62 3.99
N GLY A 87 -1.48 -15.99 3.87
CA GLY A 87 -0.50 -15.12 3.24
C GLY A 87 0.88 -15.74 3.09
N ALA A 88 1.80 -15.04 2.41
CA ALA A 88 3.17 -15.51 2.20
C ALA A 88 3.95 -15.55 3.52
N LEU A 89 3.89 -14.46 4.29
CA LEU A 89 4.48 -14.35 5.63
C LEU A 89 3.37 -14.22 6.67
N VAL A 90 3.10 -15.29 7.42
CA VAL A 90 2.15 -15.24 8.54
C VAL A 90 2.91 -14.97 9.84
N ILE A 91 2.69 -13.79 10.41
CA ILE A 91 3.41 -13.28 11.57
C ILE A 91 2.51 -13.41 12.80
N VAL A 92 2.78 -14.41 13.63
CA VAL A 92 2.08 -14.68 14.90
C VAL A 92 2.84 -14.05 16.08
N GLY A 93 4.18 -14.00 15.99
CA GLY A 93 5.02 -13.33 16.98
C GLY A 93 4.88 -11.80 16.94
N ASN A 94 5.47 -11.15 17.94
CA ASN A 94 5.41 -9.69 18.08
C ASN A 94 6.73 -9.01 17.67
N ASN A 95 6.67 -7.71 17.35
CA ASN A 95 7.83 -6.86 17.07
C ASN A 95 8.68 -7.41 15.91
N THR A 96 8.05 -7.66 14.76
CA THR A 96 8.78 -8.14 13.56
C THR A 96 9.13 -6.95 12.67
N SER A 97 10.35 -6.92 12.15
CA SER A 97 10.74 -5.99 11.08
C SER A 97 10.97 -6.77 9.78
N ILE A 98 10.42 -6.28 8.68
CA ILE A 98 10.54 -6.91 7.35
C ILE A 98 11.11 -5.87 6.39
N ASN A 99 12.31 -6.15 5.87
CA ASN A 99 13.08 -5.21 5.08
C ASN A 99 13.43 -5.74 3.70
N ASN A 100 13.48 -4.87 2.69
CA ASN A 100 14.12 -5.14 1.39
C ASN A 100 13.54 -6.35 0.64
N ILE A 101 12.22 -6.55 0.72
CA ILE A 101 11.54 -7.70 0.13
C ILE A 101 10.46 -7.21 -0.83
N GLU A 102 10.52 -7.72 -2.06
CA GLU A 102 9.41 -7.70 -2.99
C GLU A 102 8.47 -8.87 -2.71
N CYS A 103 7.15 -8.69 -2.87
CA CYS A 103 6.21 -9.79 -2.80
C CYS A 103 5.03 -9.63 -3.74
N PHE A 104 4.66 -10.72 -4.42
CA PHE A 104 3.57 -10.72 -5.40
C PHE A 104 2.88 -12.07 -5.62
N GLY A 105 1.77 -12.05 -6.37
CA GLY A 105 1.05 -13.26 -6.78
C GLY A 105 0.31 -13.96 -5.65
N ILE A 106 0.06 -13.27 -4.52
CA ILE A 106 -0.59 -13.86 -3.37
C ILE A 106 -2.11 -13.85 -3.55
N SER A 107 -2.71 -15.05 -3.53
CA SER A 107 -4.15 -15.26 -3.57
C SER A 107 -4.53 -16.46 -2.72
N VAL A 108 -5.70 -16.39 -2.06
CA VAL A 108 -6.25 -17.45 -1.22
C VAL A 108 -7.75 -17.61 -1.47
N ALA A 109 -8.32 -18.74 -1.05
CA ALA A 109 -9.75 -19.04 -1.29
C ALA A 109 -10.71 -17.99 -0.70
N SER A 110 -10.36 -17.37 0.43
CA SER A 110 -11.13 -16.30 1.07
C SER A 110 -10.96 -14.91 0.43
N LYS A 111 -10.22 -14.80 -0.68
CA LYS A 111 -10.03 -13.56 -1.46
C LYS A 111 -9.41 -12.40 -0.67
N ASN A 112 -8.59 -12.71 0.34
CA ASN A 112 -7.92 -11.73 1.20
C ASN A 112 -6.47 -12.13 1.52
N GLY A 113 -5.84 -12.84 0.59
CA GLY A 113 -4.48 -13.34 0.71
C GLY A 113 -3.49 -12.19 0.75
N ALA A 114 -2.60 -12.17 1.74
CA ALA A 114 -1.68 -11.05 1.95
C ALA A 114 -0.20 -11.43 1.78
N CYS A 115 0.62 -10.53 1.26
CA CYS A 115 2.08 -10.66 1.38
C CYS A 115 2.49 -10.84 2.84
N VAL A 116 1.94 -10.01 3.73
CA VAL A 116 2.09 -10.16 5.19
C VAL A 116 0.71 -10.28 5.85
N ARG A 117 0.50 -11.37 6.58
CA ARG A 117 -0.63 -11.54 7.50
C ARG A 117 -0.14 -11.38 8.93
N LEU A 118 -0.48 -10.27 9.58
CA LEU A 118 -0.12 -10.00 10.98
C LEU A 118 -1.23 -10.47 11.92
N ASP A 119 -1.02 -11.62 12.56
CA ASP A 119 -1.85 -12.13 13.66
C ASP A 119 -1.35 -11.66 15.04
N GLY A 120 -0.05 -11.40 15.15
CA GLY A 120 0.60 -10.84 16.35
C GLY A 120 0.47 -9.32 16.46
N LYS A 121 1.47 -8.69 17.08
CA LYS A 121 1.52 -7.24 17.30
C LYS A 121 2.84 -6.64 16.86
N ASN A 122 2.82 -5.36 16.53
CA ASN A 122 3.97 -4.52 16.23
C ASN A 122 4.76 -5.02 15.01
N LEU A 123 4.58 -4.32 13.89
CA LEU A 123 5.20 -4.67 12.62
C LEU A 123 5.82 -3.43 11.99
N GLU A 124 7.07 -3.56 11.57
CA GLU A 124 7.74 -2.60 10.72
C GLU A 124 7.94 -3.20 9.33
N LEU A 125 7.50 -2.47 8.30
CA LEU A 125 7.80 -2.74 6.91
C LEU A 125 8.69 -1.60 6.39
N ASN A 126 9.89 -1.92 5.92
CA ASN A 126 10.81 -0.91 5.41
C ASN A 126 11.42 -1.34 4.06
N ASN A 127 11.33 -0.45 3.06
CA ASN A 127 11.84 -0.74 1.72
C ASN A 127 11.27 -2.04 1.14
N VAL A 128 9.94 -2.23 1.26
CA VAL A 128 9.24 -3.36 0.65
C VAL A 128 8.51 -2.95 -0.62
N TYR A 129 8.35 -3.89 -1.55
CA TYR A 129 7.55 -3.68 -2.76
C TYR A 129 6.50 -4.78 -2.88
N PHE A 130 5.25 -4.51 -2.47
CA PHE A 130 4.18 -5.50 -2.48
C PHE A 130 3.18 -5.19 -3.58
N HIS A 131 3.00 -6.12 -4.52
CA HIS A 131 2.17 -5.85 -5.69
C HIS A 131 1.51 -7.10 -6.27
N ASP A 132 0.54 -6.89 -7.16
CA ASP A 132 -0.09 -7.98 -7.93
C ASP A 132 -0.57 -9.16 -7.06
N ALA A 133 -1.12 -8.83 -5.89
CA ALA A 133 -1.67 -9.74 -4.91
C ALA A 133 -3.08 -9.29 -4.52
N GLU A 134 -3.79 -10.10 -3.73
CA GLU A 134 -5.06 -9.67 -3.14
C GLU A 134 -4.84 -8.57 -2.10
N GLN A 135 -3.86 -8.72 -1.19
CA GLN A 135 -3.42 -7.70 -0.24
C GLN A 135 -1.89 -7.61 -0.09
N GLY A 136 -1.38 -6.43 0.23
CA GLY A 136 -0.01 -6.25 0.68
C GLY A 136 0.14 -6.59 2.16
N LEU A 137 -0.71 -5.99 3.00
CA LEU A 137 -0.77 -6.22 4.44
C LEU A 137 -2.21 -6.43 4.89
N LEU A 138 -2.45 -7.42 5.74
CA LEU A 138 -3.71 -7.62 6.44
C LEU A 138 -3.46 -8.00 7.90
N THR A 139 -3.88 -7.14 8.83
CA THR A 139 -3.69 -7.36 10.28
C THR A 139 -4.90 -7.98 10.96
N GLY A 140 -4.77 -8.36 12.23
CA GLY A 140 -5.88 -8.58 13.16
C GLY A 140 -6.47 -7.26 13.68
N GLN A 141 -7.40 -7.36 14.64
CA GLN A 141 -8.14 -6.21 15.22
C GLN A 141 -7.33 -5.36 16.21
N ALA A 142 -6.24 -5.90 16.77
CA ALA A 142 -5.42 -5.21 17.77
C ALA A 142 -3.92 -5.40 17.50
N PRO A 143 -3.41 -4.92 16.34
CA PRO A 143 -2.03 -5.17 15.91
C PRO A 143 -0.99 -4.35 16.68
N GLY A 144 -1.36 -3.51 17.64
CA GLY A 144 -0.43 -2.58 18.26
C GLY A 144 0.00 -1.50 17.27
N PHE A 145 1.30 -1.33 17.07
CA PHE A 145 1.86 -0.30 16.18
C PHE A 145 2.34 -0.89 14.84
N VAL A 146 1.83 -0.40 13.72
CA VAL A 146 2.29 -0.77 12.39
C VAL A 146 2.98 0.43 11.75
N SER A 147 4.25 0.27 11.36
CA SER A 147 5.00 1.28 10.61
C SER A 147 5.35 0.79 9.21
N ILE A 148 5.18 1.67 8.22
CA ILE A 148 5.51 1.43 6.82
C ILE A 148 6.38 2.59 6.34
N ASN A 149 7.60 2.28 5.94
CA ASN A 149 8.60 3.27 5.55
C ASN A 149 9.21 2.93 4.20
N ASN A 150 9.45 3.94 3.35
CA ASN A 150 10.23 3.77 2.11
C ASN A 150 9.68 2.68 1.18
N SER A 151 8.37 2.43 1.20
CA SER A 151 7.79 1.22 0.62
C SER A 151 6.82 1.52 -0.52
N LYS A 152 6.61 0.54 -1.40
CA LYS A 152 5.68 0.64 -2.52
C LYS A 152 4.64 -0.50 -2.46
N PHE A 153 3.37 -0.14 -2.58
CA PHE A 153 2.22 -1.04 -2.64
C PHE A 153 1.47 -0.78 -3.94
N GLU A 154 1.27 -1.79 -4.79
CA GLU A 154 0.76 -1.53 -6.16
C GLU A 154 -0.11 -2.64 -6.75
N ARG A 155 -1.20 -2.31 -7.46
CA ARG A 155 -2.07 -3.31 -8.13
C ARG A 155 -2.62 -4.38 -7.17
N LEU A 156 -3.02 -3.94 -5.98
CA LEU A 156 -3.59 -4.77 -4.91
C LEU A 156 -5.11 -4.60 -4.84
N GLY A 157 -5.81 -5.61 -4.33
CA GLY A 157 -7.25 -5.57 -4.13
C GLY A 157 -7.99 -6.72 -4.80
N LYS A 158 -9.17 -7.04 -4.25
CA LYS A 158 -10.03 -8.12 -4.71
C LYS A 158 -11.47 -7.94 -4.23
N ALA A 159 -12.39 -7.84 -5.18
CA ALA A 159 -13.84 -7.90 -4.98
C ALA A 159 -14.38 -7.01 -3.85
N GLY A 160 -13.84 -5.81 -3.69
CA GLY A 160 -14.19 -4.84 -2.64
C GLY A 160 -13.85 -5.27 -1.20
N GLN A 161 -13.29 -6.47 -1.01
CA GLN A 161 -13.01 -7.08 0.29
C GLN A 161 -11.54 -7.01 0.66
N ALA A 162 -10.66 -7.09 -0.34
CA ALA A 162 -9.23 -6.93 -0.17
C ALA A 162 -8.79 -5.55 -0.66
N HIS A 163 -7.79 -5.01 0.02
CA HIS A 163 -7.28 -3.64 -0.13
C HIS A 163 -5.75 -3.67 -0.31
N GLY A 164 -5.14 -2.55 -0.69
CA GLY A 164 -3.69 -2.38 -0.67
C GLY A 164 -3.10 -2.78 0.68
N ILE A 165 -3.58 -2.12 1.73
CA ILE A 165 -3.39 -2.56 3.11
C ILE A 165 -4.70 -2.51 3.89
N TYR A 166 -4.80 -3.38 4.89
CA TYR A 166 -5.87 -3.36 5.88
C TYR A 166 -5.26 -3.45 7.28
N VAL A 167 -5.42 -2.38 8.06
CA VAL A 167 -5.02 -2.31 9.47
C VAL A 167 -6.26 -2.27 10.34
N GLY A 168 -6.48 -3.33 11.12
CA GLY A 168 -7.71 -3.57 11.87
C GLY A 168 -7.84 -2.84 13.20
N GLY A 169 -6.83 -2.10 13.64
CA GLY A 169 -6.84 -1.36 14.91
C GLY A 169 -5.46 -0.81 15.27
N GLY A 170 -5.29 -0.36 16.52
CA GLY A 170 -3.98 0.09 17.02
C GLY A 170 -3.56 1.44 16.43
N GLU A 171 -2.32 1.54 15.98
CA GLU A 171 -1.71 2.75 15.41
C GLU A 171 -1.02 2.42 14.08
N LEU A 172 -1.19 3.29 13.08
CA LEU A 172 -0.60 3.15 11.75
C LEU A 172 0.23 4.40 11.42
N LEU A 173 1.52 4.20 11.16
CA LEU A 173 2.42 5.22 10.61
C LEU A 173 2.85 4.81 9.20
N ILE A 174 2.64 5.70 8.24
CA ILE A 174 3.12 5.57 6.87
C ILE A 174 4.01 6.78 6.58
N ASN A 175 5.24 6.54 6.15
CA ASN A 175 6.17 7.60 5.80
C ASN A 175 6.95 7.27 4.53
N ASN A 176 7.17 8.28 3.68
CA ASN A 176 7.96 8.16 2.45
C ASN A 176 7.56 6.93 1.60
N SER A 177 6.27 6.69 1.41
CA SER A 177 5.77 5.45 0.79
C SER A 177 4.76 5.74 -0.32
N GLN A 178 4.56 4.75 -1.19
CA GLN A 178 3.68 4.84 -2.36
C GLN A 178 2.61 3.74 -2.31
N PHE A 179 1.35 4.11 -2.52
CA PHE A 179 0.21 3.20 -2.64
C PHE A 179 -0.51 3.50 -3.94
N LEU A 180 -0.39 2.61 -4.92
CA LEU A 180 -0.70 2.90 -6.31
C LEU A 180 -1.67 1.88 -6.92
N SER A 181 -2.66 2.36 -7.66
CA SER A 181 -3.48 1.52 -8.54
C SER A 181 -4.14 0.34 -7.84
N SER A 182 -4.81 0.56 -6.70
CA SER A 182 -5.67 -0.51 -6.16
C SER A 182 -6.73 -0.90 -7.18
N LYS A 183 -7.16 -2.15 -7.13
CA LYS A 183 -8.04 -2.77 -8.13
C LYS A 183 -9.22 -3.47 -7.48
N ASP A 184 -10.17 -3.86 -8.33
CA ASP A 184 -11.37 -4.60 -7.96
C ASP A 184 -12.11 -3.98 -6.77
N GLU A 185 -12.22 -2.65 -6.74
CA GLU A 185 -12.93 -1.85 -5.73
C GLU A 185 -12.33 -1.93 -4.31
N GLY A 186 -11.06 -2.35 -4.20
CA GLY A 186 -10.28 -2.19 -2.98
C GLY A 186 -9.98 -0.72 -2.66
N HIS A 187 -9.34 -0.47 -1.52
CA HIS A 187 -8.80 0.84 -1.16
C HIS A 187 -7.28 0.73 -1.20
N GLU A 188 -6.56 1.80 -1.49
CA GLU A 188 -5.11 1.85 -1.26
C GLU A 188 -4.82 1.59 0.22
N ILE A 189 -5.57 2.25 1.10
CA ILE A 189 -5.44 2.12 2.55
C ILE A 189 -6.82 1.96 3.20
N LYS A 190 -7.05 0.84 3.88
CA LYS A 190 -8.16 0.68 4.84
C LYS A 190 -7.61 0.62 6.27
N SER A 191 -8.06 1.52 7.12
CA SER A 191 -7.62 1.63 8.50
C SER A 191 -8.78 1.71 9.47
N ARG A 192 -8.72 0.88 10.51
CA ARG A 192 -9.53 1.00 11.74
C ARG A 192 -8.65 1.38 12.93
N ALA A 193 -7.43 1.87 12.68
CA ALA A 193 -6.50 2.29 13.72
C ALA A 193 -7.04 3.52 14.48
N GLN A 194 -6.73 3.61 15.77
CA GLN A 194 -7.04 4.77 16.60
C GLN A 194 -6.26 6.01 16.14
N THR A 195 -5.09 5.80 15.57
CA THR A 195 -4.27 6.84 14.93
C THR A 195 -3.80 6.32 13.57
N THR A 196 -4.01 7.11 12.53
CA THR A 196 -3.46 6.90 11.18
C THR A 196 -2.69 8.15 10.79
N THR A 197 -1.38 8.05 10.66
CA THR A 197 -0.48 9.14 10.28
C THR A 197 0.19 8.80 8.96
N ILE A 198 0.04 9.66 7.96
CA ILE A 198 0.57 9.51 6.61
C ILE A 198 1.42 10.74 6.29
N LEU A 199 2.72 10.54 6.10
CA LEU A 199 3.69 11.62 5.91
C LEU A 199 4.46 11.38 4.61
N ASN A 200 4.74 12.45 3.87
CA ASN A 200 5.65 12.42 2.72
C ASN A 200 5.34 11.26 1.75
N SER A 201 4.06 10.94 1.54
CA SER A 201 3.65 9.73 0.83
C SER A 201 2.77 10.03 -0.38
N THR A 202 2.75 9.11 -1.33
CA THR A 202 1.91 9.20 -2.53
C THR A 202 0.85 8.11 -2.51
N ILE A 203 -0.41 8.51 -2.58
CA ILE A 203 -1.56 7.61 -2.63
C ILE A 203 -2.34 7.95 -3.90
N ALA A 204 -2.37 7.04 -4.87
CA ALA A 204 -2.89 7.36 -6.19
C ALA A 204 -3.57 6.14 -6.82
N ASN A 205 -4.83 6.27 -7.21
CA ASN A 205 -5.48 5.18 -7.92
C ASN A 205 -5.00 5.06 -9.38
N LEU A 206 -4.45 6.13 -9.99
CA LEU A 206 -3.96 6.14 -11.37
C LEU A 206 -5.00 5.55 -12.34
N THR A 207 -4.73 4.38 -12.91
CA THR A 207 -5.64 3.65 -13.81
C THR A 207 -6.38 2.49 -13.11
N GLY A 208 -6.13 2.28 -11.82
CA GLY A 208 -6.77 1.28 -10.98
C GLY A 208 -8.23 1.63 -10.69
N LYS A 209 -9.07 0.60 -10.64
CA LYS A 209 -10.46 0.68 -10.19
C LYS A 209 -10.52 0.38 -8.70
N ASP A 210 -10.12 1.35 -7.90
CA ASP A 210 -10.30 1.37 -6.45
C ASP A 210 -11.72 1.83 -6.10
N SER A 211 -12.07 1.79 -4.82
CA SER A 211 -13.33 2.32 -4.31
C SER A 211 -13.17 3.76 -3.79
N ARG A 212 -12.08 4.02 -3.07
CA ARG A 212 -11.58 5.32 -2.62
C ARG A 212 -10.13 5.12 -2.18
N LEU A 213 -9.34 6.18 -2.12
CA LEU A 213 -7.93 6.09 -1.75
C LEU A 213 -7.76 5.61 -0.30
N ILE A 214 -8.43 6.28 0.62
CA ILE A 214 -8.25 6.06 2.06
C ILE A 214 -9.61 5.89 2.71
N ASP A 215 -9.78 4.79 3.43
CA ASP A 215 -10.96 4.53 4.26
C ASP A 215 -10.53 4.39 5.72
N VAL A 216 -10.79 5.42 6.52
CA VAL A 216 -10.61 5.41 7.99
C VAL A 216 -11.94 4.98 8.61
N SER A 217 -12.25 3.70 8.48
CA SER A 217 -13.62 3.17 8.55
C SER A 217 -14.34 3.51 9.86
N ASN A 218 -13.63 3.53 10.99
CA ASN A 218 -14.20 3.78 12.32
C ASN A 218 -13.81 5.12 12.97
N GLY A 219 -13.26 6.04 12.19
CA GLY A 219 -12.69 7.28 12.70
C GLY A 219 -11.37 7.05 13.44
N GLY A 220 -11.03 7.95 14.36
CA GLY A 220 -9.72 8.03 15.02
C GLY A 220 -9.04 9.38 14.81
N VAL A 221 -7.75 9.44 15.09
CA VAL A 221 -6.91 10.58 14.72
C VAL A 221 -6.32 10.30 13.34
N LEU A 222 -6.74 11.07 12.34
CA LEU A 222 -6.17 11.05 11.00
C LEU A 222 -5.26 12.26 10.81
N GLU A 223 -4.00 12.02 10.48
CA GLU A 223 -3.05 13.03 10.04
C GLU A 223 -2.49 12.65 8.67
N ILE A 224 -2.63 13.55 7.70
CA ILE A 224 -2.00 13.44 6.39
C ILE A 224 -1.23 14.72 6.14
N LYS A 225 0.08 14.60 5.96
CA LYS A 225 0.97 15.74 5.81
C LYS A 225 1.95 15.56 4.67
N ASP A 226 2.20 16.66 3.94
CA ASP A 226 3.23 16.77 2.91
C ASP A 226 3.15 15.62 1.88
N SER A 227 1.93 15.19 1.55
CA SER A 227 1.64 14.00 0.75
C SER A 227 0.90 14.33 -0.55
N VAL A 228 0.95 13.42 -1.52
CA VAL A 228 0.21 13.51 -2.79
C VAL A 228 -0.93 12.52 -2.77
N LEU A 229 -2.15 12.99 -3.05
CA LEU A 229 -3.34 12.17 -3.20
C LEU A 229 -3.89 12.37 -4.62
N GLN A 230 -4.01 11.30 -5.39
CA GLN A 230 -4.49 11.38 -6.76
C GLN A 230 -5.68 10.45 -6.99
N GLN A 231 -6.78 11.00 -7.47
CA GLN A 231 -8.00 10.28 -7.79
C GLN A 231 -8.37 10.51 -9.25
N SER A 232 -8.52 9.43 -10.02
CA SER A 232 -8.88 9.44 -11.44
C SER A 232 -10.36 9.11 -11.67
N ASN A 233 -10.80 9.19 -12.92
CA ASN A 233 -12.13 8.76 -13.32
C ASN A 233 -12.39 7.25 -13.15
N ALA A 234 -11.35 6.44 -12.90
CA ALA A 234 -11.46 4.99 -12.76
C ALA A 234 -11.99 4.54 -11.39
N THR A 235 -11.94 5.40 -10.36
CA THR A 235 -12.41 5.05 -9.01
C THR A 235 -13.94 4.89 -8.96
N SER A 236 -14.43 3.96 -8.14
CA SER A 236 -15.85 3.68 -8.01
C SER A 236 -16.62 4.73 -7.18
N ASN A 237 -15.99 5.43 -6.23
CA ASN A 237 -16.66 6.49 -5.46
C ASN A 237 -16.04 7.88 -5.69
N SER A 238 -16.86 8.91 -5.56
CA SER A 238 -16.39 10.30 -5.70
C SER A 238 -15.57 10.79 -4.51
N ASP A 239 -15.72 10.18 -3.33
CA ASP A 239 -14.95 10.56 -2.16
C ASP A 239 -13.51 10.02 -2.21
N VAL A 240 -12.54 10.89 -1.93
CA VAL A 240 -11.10 10.53 -1.91
C VAL A 240 -10.76 9.86 -0.58
N ILE A 241 -11.23 10.45 0.51
CA ILE A 241 -11.04 9.97 1.88
C ILE A 241 -12.41 9.78 2.53
N GLY A 242 -12.68 8.58 3.02
CA GLY A 242 -13.81 8.27 3.89
C GLY A 242 -13.36 8.26 5.35
N PHE A 243 -14.12 8.91 6.24
CA PHE A 243 -13.85 8.95 7.68
C PHE A 243 -15.10 8.56 8.48
N GLY A 244 -15.00 7.45 9.22
CA GLY A 244 -16.06 6.99 10.11
C GLY A 244 -17.28 6.40 9.41
N LEU A 245 -17.19 6.12 8.11
CA LEU A 245 -18.34 5.70 7.29
C LEU A 245 -18.90 4.32 7.68
N GLU A 246 -18.18 3.53 8.49
CA GLU A 246 -18.66 2.28 9.07
C GLU A 246 -18.98 2.40 10.58
N GLY A 247 -19.20 3.63 11.05
CA GLY A 247 -19.54 3.93 12.43
C GLY A 247 -18.33 4.37 13.26
N LEU A 248 -18.43 5.55 13.86
CA LEU A 248 -17.41 6.08 14.75
C LEU A 248 -17.38 5.25 16.04
N SER A 249 -16.24 4.60 16.29
CA SER A 249 -16.01 3.83 17.53
C SER A 249 -14.69 4.17 18.22
N ALA A 250 -13.87 5.04 17.61
CA ALA A 250 -12.65 5.54 18.24
C ALA A 250 -12.98 6.48 19.42
N THR A 251 -12.14 6.44 20.45
CA THR A 251 -12.31 7.27 21.67
C THR A 251 -12.06 8.75 21.43
N LYS A 252 -11.29 9.08 20.40
CA LYS A 252 -11.01 10.43 19.93
C LYS A 252 -11.13 10.46 18.42
N ASN A 253 -11.75 11.52 17.89
CA ASN A 253 -11.86 11.76 16.46
C ASN A 253 -11.26 13.14 16.15
N LYS A 254 -10.30 13.19 15.23
CA LYS A 254 -9.69 14.43 14.74
C LYS A 254 -9.12 14.19 13.35
N ILE A 255 -9.22 15.18 12.48
CA ILE A 255 -8.66 15.15 11.13
C ILE A 255 -7.69 16.33 10.96
N SER A 256 -6.53 16.06 10.38
CA SER A 256 -5.53 17.06 10.01
C SER A 256 -4.97 16.74 8.62
N LEU A 257 -5.30 17.57 7.63
CA LEU A 257 -4.80 17.48 6.26
C LEU A 257 -4.00 18.76 5.98
N ILE A 258 -2.67 18.67 6.01
CA ILE A 258 -1.79 19.85 5.95
C ILE A 258 -0.73 19.69 4.86
N GLY A 259 -0.56 20.69 4.00
CA GLY A 259 0.56 20.71 3.06
C GLY A 259 0.48 19.67 1.92
N ASN A 260 -0.70 19.10 1.66
CA ASN A 260 -0.85 18.03 0.67
C ASN A 260 -1.19 18.57 -0.72
N ILE A 261 -0.92 17.75 -1.75
CA ILE A 261 -1.38 17.99 -3.13
C ILE A 261 -2.48 16.98 -3.46
N PHE A 262 -3.69 17.47 -3.72
CA PHE A 262 -4.82 16.68 -4.19
C PHE A 262 -4.98 16.86 -5.70
N LEU A 263 -4.74 15.80 -6.46
CA LEU A 263 -4.94 15.73 -7.91
C LEU A 263 -6.26 15.01 -8.19
N LEU A 264 -7.29 15.80 -8.46
CA LEU A 264 -8.70 15.38 -8.55
C LEU A 264 -9.10 15.31 -10.03
N ASP A 265 -8.61 14.28 -10.71
CA ASP A 265 -8.73 14.10 -12.16
C ASP A 265 -10.09 13.49 -12.59
N ARG A 266 -11.10 13.49 -11.72
CA ARG A 266 -12.46 13.02 -12.05
C ARG A 266 -13.21 14.07 -12.86
N GLU A 267 -13.75 13.68 -14.01
CA GLU A 267 -14.54 14.57 -14.88
C GLU A 267 -15.78 15.13 -14.17
N HIS A 268 -16.44 14.29 -13.37
CA HIS A 268 -17.63 14.67 -12.61
C HIS A 268 -17.31 15.32 -11.27
N GLY A 269 -16.03 15.49 -10.95
CA GLY A 269 -15.54 16.05 -9.70
C GLY A 269 -15.42 15.04 -8.56
N SER A 270 -14.71 15.48 -7.53
CA SER A 270 -14.32 14.70 -6.37
C SER A 270 -14.78 15.35 -5.07
N VAL A 271 -15.07 14.53 -4.06
CA VAL A 271 -15.27 14.97 -2.68
C VAL A 271 -13.98 14.67 -1.92
N PRO A 272 -13.14 15.65 -1.57
CA PRO A 272 -11.84 15.35 -0.97
C PRO A 272 -11.94 14.59 0.36
N LEU A 273 -12.99 14.85 1.14
CA LEU A 273 -13.21 14.25 2.44
C LEU A 273 -14.71 14.05 2.70
N HIS A 274 -15.09 12.82 3.04
CA HIS A 274 -16.43 12.46 3.48
C HIS A 274 -16.38 11.98 4.93
N ILE A 275 -16.98 12.75 5.83
CA ILE A 275 -17.03 12.47 7.27
C ILE A 275 -18.44 12.01 7.64
N ALA A 276 -18.55 10.91 8.40
CA ALA A 276 -19.85 10.38 8.82
C ALA A 276 -20.63 11.31 9.80
N ALA A 277 -19.93 12.17 10.55
CA ALA A 277 -20.51 13.07 11.53
C ALA A 277 -19.97 14.50 11.35
N ASN A 278 -20.83 15.50 11.53
CA ASN A 278 -20.52 16.90 11.23
C ASN A 278 -19.66 17.60 12.30
N ASP A 279 -19.43 16.98 13.46
CA ASP A 279 -18.79 17.59 14.64
C ASP A 279 -17.34 17.13 14.87
N VAL A 280 -16.74 16.40 13.93
CA VAL A 280 -15.34 15.98 14.03
C VAL A 280 -14.41 17.18 13.84
N PRO A 281 -13.56 17.53 14.84
CA PRO A 281 -12.58 18.60 14.69
C PRO A 281 -11.65 18.35 13.49
N THR A 282 -11.65 19.28 12.54
CA THR A 282 -11.00 19.11 11.25
C THR A 282 -10.15 20.34 10.91
N ILE A 283 -8.88 20.11 10.63
CA ILE A 283 -7.91 21.12 10.15
C ILE A 283 -7.54 20.75 8.71
N ILE A 284 -7.84 21.63 7.76
CA ILE A 284 -7.51 21.45 6.35
C ILE A 284 -6.91 22.77 5.87
N GLU A 285 -5.59 22.83 5.78
CA GLU A 285 -4.85 24.05 5.46
C GLU A 285 -3.59 23.75 4.66
N GLN A 286 -3.12 24.74 3.93
CA GLN A 286 -1.90 24.70 3.12
C GLN A 286 -1.91 23.60 2.07
N ASN A 287 -3.08 23.06 1.71
CA ASN A 287 -3.20 22.07 0.65
C ASN A 287 -3.40 22.74 -0.71
N ILE A 288 -2.98 22.03 -1.76
CA ILE A 288 -3.22 22.39 -3.16
C ILE A 288 -4.25 21.41 -3.72
N PHE A 289 -5.42 21.89 -4.11
CA PHE A 289 -6.44 21.11 -4.81
C PHE A 289 -6.42 21.46 -6.30
N VAL A 290 -6.25 20.45 -7.14
CA VAL A 290 -6.16 20.59 -8.59
C VAL A 290 -7.27 19.76 -9.22
N GLY A 291 -8.17 20.40 -9.95
CA GLY A 291 -9.32 19.74 -10.57
C GLY A 291 -10.66 20.14 -9.93
N LYS A 292 -11.72 19.44 -10.31
CA LYS A 292 -13.09 19.78 -9.91
C LYS A 292 -13.41 19.26 -8.51
N VAL A 293 -13.56 20.18 -7.56
CA VAL A 293 -13.96 19.89 -6.17
C VAL A 293 -15.48 20.03 -6.03
N ASN A 294 -16.17 18.96 -5.62
CA ASN A 294 -17.60 18.94 -5.30
C ASN A 294 -17.83 19.14 -3.80
N ALA A 295 -17.24 20.18 -3.24
CA ALA A 295 -17.38 20.59 -1.85
C ALA A 295 -17.10 22.09 -1.75
N SER A 296 -17.55 22.72 -0.66
CA SER A 296 -17.20 24.12 -0.38
C SER A 296 -15.68 24.25 -0.27
N GLN A 297 -15.13 25.30 -0.89
CA GLN A 297 -13.72 25.63 -0.71
C GLN A 297 -13.46 26.04 0.73
N ILE A 298 -12.31 25.62 1.25
CA ILE A 298 -11.86 25.85 2.62
C ILE A 298 -10.75 26.90 2.56
N SER A 299 -10.83 27.92 3.41
CA SER A 299 -9.79 28.96 3.53
C SER A 299 -8.41 28.35 3.83
N GLU A 300 -7.34 29.11 3.62
CA GLU A 300 -5.95 28.66 3.81
C GLU A 300 -5.50 27.54 2.85
N ASN A 301 -6.25 27.26 1.78
CA ASN A 301 -5.87 26.30 0.74
C ASN A 301 -5.83 26.96 -0.65
N PHE A 302 -5.13 26.31 -1.57
CA PHE A 302 -4.99 26.76 -2.96
C PHE A 302 -5.82 25.86 -3.88
N TYR A 303 -6.48 26.47 -4.86
CA TYR A 303 -7.36 25.77 -5.80
C TYR A 303 -6.98 26.12 -7.25
N PHE A 304 -6.84 25.10 -8.08
CA PHE A 304 -6.60 25.22 -9.51
C PHE A 304 -7.66 24.41 -10.26
N ASN A 305 -8.18 24.96 -11.35
CA ASN A 305 -9.23 24.31 -12.14
C ASN A 305 -8.76 22.99 -12.75
N ASP A 306 -7.47 22.90 -13.10
CA ASP A 306 -6.83 21.75 -13.74
C ASP A 306 -5.31 21.78 -13.53
N ARG A 307 -4.63 20.74 -14.04
CA ARG A 307 -3.18 20.57 -13.93
C ARG A 307 -2.39 21.63 -14.68
N GLU A 308 -2.89 22.11 -15.83
CA GLU A 308 -2.21 23.15 -16.60
C GLU A 308 -2.17 24.46 -15.82
N ALA A 309 -3.29 24.86 -15.22
CA ALA A 309 -3.39 26.03 -14.35
C ALA A 309 -2.48 25.92 -13.11
N ALA A 310 -2.23 24.69 -12.63
CA ALA A 310 -1.30 24.41 -11.53
C ALA A 310 0.17 24.26 -11.97
N ASN A 311 0.48 24.39 -13.27
CA ASN A 311 1.79 24.12 -13.86
C ASN A 311 2.31 22.70 -13.51
N LEU A 312 1.41 21.72 -13.55
CA LEU A 312 1.69 20.31 -13.32
C LEU A 312 1.61 19.52 -14.63
N PRO A 313 2.40 18.43 -14.76
CA PRO A 313 2.31 17.56 -15.91
C PRO A 313 0.90 16.92 -16.01
N PRO A 314 0.44 16.62 -17.24
CA PRO A 314 -0.87 16.03 -17.45
C PRO A 314 -0.99 14.65 -16.76
N TYR A 315 -2.21 14.26 -16.42
CA TYR A 315 -2.52 12.90 -15.98
C TYR A 315 -1.95 11.87 -16.98
N PRO A 316 -1.34 10.75 -16.54
CA PRO A 316 -1.29 10.22 -15.17
C PRO A 316 -0.04 10.59 -14.36
N ALA A 317 0.70 11.64 -14.73
CA ALA A 317 1.93 11.99 -14.02
C ALA A 317 1.66 12.40 -12.55
N LEU A 318 2.51 11.94 -11.64
CA LEU A 318 2.49 12.32 -10.22
C LEU A 318 3.70 13.22 -9.93
N PRO A 319 3.53 14.31 -9.17
CA PRO A 319 4.65 15.13 -8.74
C PRO A 319 5.56 14.35 -7.79
N SER A 320 6.86 14.57 -7.89
CA SER A 320 7.80 14.04 -6.92
C SER A 320 7.68 14.81 -5.61
N LEU A 321 7.62 14.07 -4.51
CA LEU A 321 7.82 14.64 -3.18
C LEU A 321 9.31 14.99 -3.02
N LYS A 322 9.59 16.17 -2.46
CA LYS A 322 10.95 16.66 -2.24
C LYS A 322 11.51 16.13 -0.92
#